data_AF-A0AAP9KNV5-F1
#
_entry.id   AF-A0AAP9KNV5-F1
#
_cell.length_a   1.000
_cell.length_b   1.000
_cell.length_c   1.000
_cell.angle_alpha   90.00
_cell.angle_beta   90.00
_cell.angle_gamma   90.00
#
_symmetry.space_group_name_H-M   'P 1'
#
loop_
_entity.id
_entity.type
_entity.pdbx_description
1 polymer ?
#
loop_
_entity_poly.entity_id
_entity_poly.type
_entity_poly.pdbx_seq_one_letter_code
_entity_poly.pdbx_strand_id
1 'polypeptide(L)'
;MKNIDINFFAIEIKKLAAEHQSGKALKEVKADVDGLIQSIREIIGPDKEVQIEKWSFLLDALEGYRNSRADPAWSIVISHAVRRIKSRRSSAEFSRRRFVKNQKFTD
;
A
#
# COMPACT_ATOMS: atom_id res chain seq x y z
N MET A 1 19.53 -8.42 1.79
CA MET A 1 18.17 -7.88 1.61
C MET A 1 17.38 -8.10 2.90
N LYS A 2 16.82 -7.06 3.52
CA LYS A 2 15.87 -7.25 4.63
C LYS A 2 14.67 -8.02 4.08
N ASN A 3 14.33 -9.14 4.70
CA ASN A 3 13.16 -9.92 4.31
C ASN A 3 11.91 -9.14 4.76
N ILE A 4 11.27 -8.42 3.85
CA ILE A 4 10.07 -7.62 4.15
C ILE A 4 8.88 -8.57 4.10
N ASP A 5 8.29 -8.86 5.25
CA ASP A 5 7.05 -9.63 5.34
C ASP A 5 5.86 -8.74 4.93
N ILE A 6 5.51 -8.78 3.64
CA ILE A 6 4.38 -8.03 3.09
C ILE A 6 3.03 -8.50 3.67
N ASN A 7 2.94 -9.77 4.07
CA ASN A 7 1.70 -10.31 4.66
C ASN A 7 1.46 -9.74 6.05
N PHE A 8 2.51 -9.49 6.83
CA PHE A 8 2.40 -8.76 8.10
C PHE A 8 1.72 -7.40 7.90
N PHE A 9 2.13 -6.63 6.89
CA PHE A 9 1.52 -5.32 6.63
C PHE A 9 0.06 -5.41 6.17
N ALA A 10 -0.29 -6.43 5.39
CA ALA A 10 -1.68 -6.70 5.02
C ALA A 10 -2.55 -7.01 6.27
N ILE A 11 -1.99 -7.75 7.23
CA ILE A 11 -2.64 -8.05 8.52
C ILE A 11 -2.80 -6.79 9.37
N GLU A 12 -1.81 -5.90 9.41
CA GLU A 12 -1.93 -4.64 10.16
C GLU A 12 -3.01 -3.72 9.57
N ILE A 13 -3.10 -3.60 8.24
CA ILE A 13 -4.19 -2.85 7.58
C ILE A 13 -5.56 -3.47 7.92
N LYS A 14 -5.63 -4.79 7.99
CA LYS A 14 -6.83 -5.53 8.40
C LYS A 14 -7.23 -5.22 9.84
N LYS A 15 -6.26 -5.15 10.77
CA LYS A 15 -6.52 -4.79 12.17
C LYS A 15 -7.06 -3.37 12.28
N LEU A 16 -6.48 -2.41 11.55
CA LEU A 16 -6.97 -1.03 11.48
C LEU A 16 -8.42 -0.95 10.96
N ALA A 17 -8.79 -1.79 9.99
CA ALA A 17 -10.17 -1.90 9.53
C ALA A 17 -11.10 -2.44 10.63
N ALA A 18 -10.64 -3.42 11.40
CA ALA A 18 -11.38 -3.97 12.55
C ALA A 18 -11.58 -2.91 13.65
N GLU A 19 -10.55 -2.11 13.95
CA GLU A 19 -10.64 -1.02 14.93
C GLU A 19 -11.69 0.02 14.54
N HIS A 20 -11.74 0.38 13.25
CA HIS A 20 -12.79 1.28 12.76
C HIS A 20 -14.18 0.65 12.91
N GLN A 21 -14.31 -0.63 12.53
CA GLN A 21 -15.56 -1.36 12.68
C GLN A 21 -16.01 -1.44 14.15
N SER A 22 -15.09 -1.47 15.11
CA SER A 22 -15.38 -1.44 16.55
C SER A 22 -15.56 -0.02 17.13
N GLY A 23 -15.58 1.03 16.31
CA GLY A 23 -15.95 2.39 16.73
C GLY A 23 -14.80 3.41 16.77
N LYS A 24 -13.57 3.04 16.38
CA LYS A 24 -12.48 4.03 16.22
C LYS A 24 -12.83 5.01 15.10
N ALA A 25 -12.48 6.29 15.25
CA ALA A 25 -12.85 7.29 14.26
C ALA A 25 -12.17 7.03 12.90
N LEU A 26 -12.93 7.10 11.80
CA LEU A 26 -12.41 6.84 10.46
C LEU A 26 -11.21 7.72 10.11
N LYS A 27 -11.20 8.98 10.57
CA LYS A 27 -10.11 9.92 10.32
C LYS A 27 -8.79 9.45 10.94
N GLU A 28 -8.84 8.94 12.17
CA GLU A 28 -7.66 8.42 12.88
C GLU A 28 -7.15 7.16 12.20
N VAL A 29 -8.05 6.22 11.90
CA VAL A 29 -7.71 4.96 11.21
C VAL A 29 -7.08 5.23 9.85
N LYS A 30 -7.56 6.23 9.08
CA LYS A 30 -6.94 6.62 7.80
C LYS A 30 -5.53 7.16 7.99
N ALA A 31 -5.29 7.96 9.03
CA ALA A 31 -3.97 8.47 9.35
C ALA A 31 -3.01 7.33 9.73
N ASP A 32 -3.48 6.36 10.52
CA ASP A 32 -2.71 5.17 10.88
C ASP A 32 -2.34 4.32 9.65
N VAL A 33 -3.30 4.12 8.73
CA VAL A 33 -3.05 3.43 7.45
C VAL A 33 -2.00 4.19 6.62
N ASP A 34 -2.10 5.52 6.53
CA ASP A 34 -1.13 6.33 5.80
C ASP A 34 0.27 6.27 6.43
N GLY A 35 0.35 6.28 7.76
CA GLY A 35 1.60 6.09 8.52
C GLY A 35 2.22 4.72 8.27
N LEU A 36 1.43 3.66 8.29
CA LEU A 36 1.88 2.29 7.98
C LEU A 36 2.38 2.17 6.54
N ILE A 37 1.68 2.74 5.56
CA ILE A 37 2.14 2.74 4.16
C ILE A 37 3.46 3.51 4.03
N GLN A 38 3.63 4.60 4.77
CA GLN A 38 4.86 5.38 4.76
C GLN A 38 6.03 4.60 5.38
N SER A 39 5.83 3.87 6.47
CA SER A 39 6.89 3.02 7.07
C SER A 39 7.31 1.89 6.14
N ILE A 40 6.37 1.25 5.43
CA ILE A 40 6.69 0.24 4.41
C ILE A 40 7.60 0.84 3.33
N ARG A 41 7.29 2.05 2.85
CA ARG A 41 8.09 2.74 1.83
C ARG A 41 9.51 2.99 2.32
N GLU A 42 9.68 3.38 3.57
CA GLU A 42 10.99 3.61 4.19
C GLU A 42 11.79 2.31 4.32
N ILE A 43 11.13 1.21 4.68
CA ILE A 43 11.75 -0.12 4.76
C ILE A 43 12.17 -0.65 3.39
N ILE A 44 11.33 -0.47 2.35
CA ILE A 44 11.66 -0.88 0.97
C ILE A 44 12.85 -0.10 0.43
N GLY A 45 12.98 1.18 0.79
CA GLY A 45 14.03 2.05 0.28
C GLY A 45 13.74 2.60 -1.11
N PRO A 46 14.71 3.25 -1.77
CA PRO A 46 14.48 4.11 -2.94
C PRO A 46 14.29 3.36 -4.26
N ASP A 47 14.70 2.10 -4.36
CA ASP A 47 14.67 1.29 -5.57
C ASP A 47 13.24 1.18 -6.14
N LYS A 48 13.05 1.63 -7.37
CA LYS A 48 11.72 1.69 -7.99
C LYS A 48 11.22 0.32 -8.43
N GLU A 49 12.08 -0.60 -8.82
CA GLU A 49 11.66 -1.94 -9.22
C GLU A 49 11.17 -2.70 -8.00
N VAL A 50 11.93 -2.63 -6.90
CA VAL A 50 11.54 -3.23 -5.62
C VAL A 50 10.27 -2.57 -5.07
N GLN A 51 10.14 -1.24 -5.15
CA GLN A 51 8.90 -0.56 -4.77
C GLN A 51 7.70 -1.08 -5.56
N ILE A 52 7.79 -1.17 -6.89
CA ILE A 52 6.69 -1.64 -7.74
C ILE A 52 6.30 -3.08 -7.39
N GLU A 53 7.29 -3.95 -7.23
CA GLU A 53 7.08 -5.35 -6.85
C GLU A 53 6.36 -5.46 -5.50
N LYS A 54 6.89 -4.81 -4.46
CA LYS A 54 6.34 -4.89 -3.11
C LYS A 54 4.96 -4.25 -2.98
N TRP A 55 4.69 -3.14 -3.69
CA TRP A 55 3.35 -2.57 -3.76
C TRP A 55 2.37 -3.50 -4.48
N SER A 56 2.82 -4.26 -5.49
CA SER A 56 1.97 -5.22 -6.19
C SER A 56 1.61 -6.39 -5.26
N PHE A 57 2.58 -6.97 -4.55
CA PHE A 57 2.31 -8.03 -3.57
C PHE A 57 1.36 -7.58 -2.46
N LEU A 58 1.50 -6.34 -1.96
CA LEU A 58 0.59 -5.84 -0.94
C LEU A 58 -0.84 -5.64 -1.49
N LEU A 59 -0.98 -5.21 -2.75
CA LEU A 59 -2.29 -5.10 -3.38
C LEU A 59 -2.96 -6.47 -3.54
N ASP A 60 -2.22 -7.48 -3.99
CA ASP A 60 -2.74 -8.84 -4.15
C ASP A 60 -3.18 -9.43 -2.81
N ALA A 61 -2.40 -9.21 -1.75
CA ALA A 61 -2.76 -9.63 -0.39
C ALA A 61 -4.04 -8.95 0.12
N LEU A 62 -4.23 -7.65 -0.17
CA LEU A 62 -5.42 -6.90 0.23
C LEU A 62 -6.67 -7.25 -0.59
N GLU A 63 -6.50 -7.71 -1.83
CA GLU A 63 -7.62 -8.16 -2.67
C GLU A 63 -8.32 -9.36 -2.03
N GLY A 64 -7.57 -10.25 -1.37
CA GLY A 64 -8.13 -11.35 -0.57
C GLY A 64 -9.07 -10.91 0.56
N TYR A 65 -9.03 -9.64 0.97
CA TYR A 65 -9.92 -9.08 1.98
C TYR A 65 -11.09 -8.27 1.43
N ARG A 66 -11.16 -8.09 0.10
CA ARG A 66 -12.30 -7.47 -0.56
C ARG A 66 -13.42 -8.49 -0.73
N ASN A 67 -14.26 -8.61 0.30
CA ASN A 67 -15.48 -9.40 0.26
C ASN A 67 -16.69 -8.47 0.08
N SER A 68 -17.60 -8.80 -0.85
CA SER A 68 -18.84 -8.04 -1.07
C SER A 68 -19.79 -8.07 0.13
N ARG A 69 -19.60 -9.00 1.07
CA ARG A 69 -20.34 -9.10 2.33
C ARG A 69 -19.60 -8.48 3.52
N ALA A 70 -18.45 -7.85 3.31
CA ALA A 70 -17.73 -7.19 4.38
C ALA A 70 -18.53 -6.00 4.93
N ASP A 71 -18.34 -5.70 6.21
CA ASP A 71 -18.95 -4.55 6.85
C ASP A 71 -18.59 -3.25 6.09
N PRO A 72 -19.52 -2.29 5.91
CA PRO A 72 -19.24 -1.05 5.22
C PRO A 72 -18.09 -0.25 5.85
N ALA A 73 -18.00 -0.19 7.18
CA ALA A 73 -16.93 0.50 7.89
C ALA A 73 -15.57 -0.16 7.57
N TRP A 74 -15.51 -1.48 7.64
CA TRP A 74 -14.34 -2.25 7.23
C TRP A 74 -13.93 -1.95 5.78
N SER A 75 -14.90 -2.00 4.87
CA SER A 75 -14.69 -1.86 3.43
C SER A 75 -14.14 -0.48 3.05
N ILE A 76 -14.54 0.57 3.76
CA ILE A 76 -14.03 1.93 3.57
C ILE A 76 -12.52 2.00 3.87
N VAL A 77 -12.06 1.34 4.93
CA VAL A 77 -10.63 1.34 5.33
C VAL A 77 -9.79 0.55 4.33
N ILE A 78 -10.22 -0.65 3.95
CA ILE A 78 -9.53 -1.47 2.93
C ILE A 78 -9.47 -0.71 1.59
N SER A 79 -10.56 -0.06 1.19
CA SER A 79 -10.60 0.73 -0.04
C SER A 79 -9.68 1.93 0.00
N HIS A 80 -9.58 2.62 1.14
CA HIS A 80 -8.62 3.70 1.35
C HIS A 80 -7.20 3.19 1.16
N ALA A 81 -6.81 2.11 1.86
CA ALA A 81 -5.48 1.52 1.76
C ALA A 81 -5.13 1.14 0.31
N VAL A 82 -6.01 0.42 -0.39
CA VAL A 82 -5.82 0.02 -1.80
C VAL A 82 -5.60 1.24 -2.70
N ARG A 83 -6.39 2.31 -2.53
CA ARG A 83 -6.23 3.54 -3.32
C ARG A 83 -4.85 4.17 -3.09
N ARG A 84 -4.40 4.23 -1.84
CA ARG A 84 -3.10 4.82 -1.48
C ARG A 84 -1.95 4.00 -2.06
N ILE A 85 -2.01 2.68 -1.95
CA ILE A 85 -0.98 1.77 -2.48
C ILE A 85 -0.93 1.83 -4.02
N LYS A 86 -2.09 1.81 -4.71
CA LYS A 86 -2.15 2.00 -6.18
C LYS A 86 -1.48 3.31 -6.59
N SER A 87 -1.77 4.41 -5.89
CA SER A 87 -1.14 5.70 -6.16
C SER A 87 0.39 5.63 -6.01
N ARG A 88 0.91 4.99 -4.95
CA ARG A 88 2.36 4.81 -4.75
C ARG A 88 3.01 3.98 -5.83
N ARG A 89 2.38 2.86 -6.24
CA ARG A 89 2.86 2.01 -7.33
C ARG A 89 2.95 2.79 -8.64
N SER A 90 1.88 3.49 -9.02
CA SER A 90 1.87 4.31 -10.25
C SER A 90 2.91 5.43 -10.22
N SER A 91 3.16 6.05 -9.06
CA SER A 91 4.25 7.03 -8.94
C SER A 91 5.62 6.38 -9.16
N ALA A 92 5.88 5.20 -8.61
CA ALA A 92 7.14 4.48 -8.80
C ALA A 92 7.33 4.04 -10.27
N GLU A 93 6.28 3.52 -10.91
CA GLU A 93 6.26 3.19 -12.34
C GLU A 93 6.58 4.42 -13.20
N PHE A 94 5.94 5.55 -12.92
CA PHE A 94 6.17 6.79 -13.66
C PHE A 94 7.60 7.32 -13.49
N SER A 95 8.14 7.31 -12.27
CA SER A 95 9.54 7.66 -12.01
C SER A 95 10.52 6.77 -12.76
N ARG A 96 10.29 5.45 -12.77
CA ARG A 96 11.13 4.50 -13.52
C ARG A 96 11.09 4.77 -15.02
N ARG A 97 9.91 4.97 -15.61
CA ARG A 97 9.77 5.28 -17.04
C ARG A 97 10.51 6.57 -17.43
N ARG A 98 10.45 7.62 -16.60
CA ARG A 98 11.19 8.86 -16.84
C ARG A 98 12.71 8.65 -16.82
N PHE A 99 13.22 7.86 -15.88
CA PHE A 99 14.64 7.55 -15.80
C PHE A 99 15.13 6.78 -17.04
N VAL A 100 14.42 5.71 -17.42
CA VAL A 100 14.74 4.92 -18.63
C VAL A 100 14.65 5.77 -19.90
N LYS A 101 13.65 6.66 -19.98
CA LYS A 101 13.51 7.57 -21.11
C LYS A 101 14.73 8.51 -21.20
N ASN A 102 15.16 9.10 -20.10
CA ASN A 102 16.30 10.04 -20.09
C ASN A 102 17.63 9.37 -20.44
N GLN A 103 17.85 8.12 -20.00
CA GLN A 103 19.05 7.36 -20.34
C GLN A 103 19.20 7.12 -21.85
N LYS A 104 18.08 6.90 -22.55
CA LYS A 104 18.06 6.70 -24.02
C LYS A 104 18.34 7.96 -24.85
N PHE A 105 18.37 9.14 -24.23
CA PHE A 105 18.68 10.42 -24.91
C PHE A 105 20.09 10.94 -24.58
N THR A 106 20.87 10.19 -23.78
CA THR A 106 22.24 10.54 -23.39
C THR A 106 23.29 9.59 -23.95
N ASP A 107 22.88 8.59 -24.73
CA ASP A 107 23.73 7.73 -25.58
C ASP A 107 23.55 8.14 -27.05
#